data_AF-A0A7D5SY06-F1
#
_entry.id   AF-A0A7D5SY06-F1
#
_cell.length_a   1.000
_cell.length_b   1.000
_cell.length_c   1.000
_cell.angle_alpha   90.00
_cell.angle_beta   90.00
_cell.angle_gamma   90.00
#
_symmetry.space_group_name_H-M   'P 1'
#
loop_
_entity.id
_entity.type
_entity.pdbx_description
1 polymer ?
#
loop_
_entity_poly.entity_id
_entity_poly.type
_entity_poly.pdbx_seq_one_letter_code
_entity_poly.pdbx_strand_id
1 'polypeptide(L)'
;MVSRKMDAVDSAVGTGFAFASGAGTGIADVSLFGVSLSDPLITLGATEVSFAFVVALGALLFAWVTNDHDLGQMDQRQIVLVFGTAFVLVVTTFVPGAREAVIGSAVLGTLVVIVEAVGYGFVAYWG
;
A
#
# COMPACT_ATOMS: atom_id res chain seq x y z
N MET A 1 -16.34 -19.24 -13.28
CA MET A 1 -15.48 -18.18 -12.71
C MET A 1 -16.30 -16.91 -12.72
N VAL A 2 -16.72 -16.42 -11.55
CA VAL A 2 -17.53 -15.21 -11.44
C VAL A 2 -16.55 -14.07 -11.19
N SER A 3 -16.20 -13.34 -12.24
CA SER A 3 -15.44 -12.09 -12.11
C SER A 3 -16.21 -11.18 -11.15
N ARG A 4 -15.65 -10.97 -9.94
CA ARG A 4 -16.25 -10.04 -8.98
C ARG A 4 -16.10 -8.63 -9.56
N LYS A 5 -17.24 -7.97 -9.78
CA LYS A 5 -17.26 -6.56 -10.16
C LYS A 5 -16.82 -5.75 -8.95
N MET A 6 -15.90 -4.82 -9.15
CA MET A 6 -15.51 -3.81 -8.15
C MET A 6 -16.76 -3.30 -7.43
N ASP A 7 -16.82 -3.51 -6.12
CA ASP A 7 -17.89 -2.97 -5.30
C ASP A 7 -17.47 -1.62 -4.69
N ALA A 8 -18.44 -0.91 -4.09
CA ALA A 8 -18.19 0.42 -3.53
C ALA A 8 -17.18 0.39 -2.36
N VAL A 9 -17.07 -0.74 -1.66
CA VAL A 9 -16.17 -0.92 -0.53
C VAL A 9 -14.74 -1.10 -1.04
N ASP A 10 -14.53 -1.93 -2.06
CA ASP A 10 -13.21 -2.13 -2.67
C ASP A 10 -12.65 -0.83 -3.25
N SER A 11 -13.51 -0.04 -3.91
CA SER A 11 -13.13 1.26 -4.46
C SER A 11 -12.77 2.27 -3.35
N ALA A 12 -13.51 2.29 -2.23
CA ALA A 12 -13.23 3.17 -1.11
C ALA A 12 -11.92 2.80 -0.40
N VAL A 13 -11.72 1.50 -0.15
CA VAL A 13 -10.50 0.98 0.49
C VAL A 13 -9.28 1.16 -0.40
N GLY A 14 -9.40 0.93 -1.71
CA GLY A 14 -8.34 1.18 -2.68
C GLY A 14 -7.98 2.66 -2.81
N THR A 15 -8.97 3.55 -2.68
CA THR A 15 -8.71 5.00 -2.63
C THR A 15 -7.94 5.38 -1.38
N GLY A 16 -8.32 4.82 -0.22
CA GLY A 16 -7.58 5.00 1.03
C GLY A 16 -6.14 4.50 0.95
N PHE A 17 -5.93 3.34 0.31
CA PHE A 17 -4.60 2.80 0.04
C PHE A 17 -3.76 3.74 -0.82
N ALA A 18 -4.31 4.27 -1.91
CA ALA A 18 -3.59 5.18 -2.80
C ALA A 18 -3.15 6.48 -2.08
N PHE A 19 -4.04 7.07 -1.28
CA PHE A 19 -3.70 8.25 -0.47
C PHE A 19 -2.63 7.95 0.58
N ALA A 20 -2.73 6.80 1.25
CA ALA A 20 -1.76 6.36 2.23
C ALA A 20 -0.38 6.08 1.60
N SER A 21 -0.35 5.43 0.44
CA SER A 21 0.86 5.20 -0.37
C SER A 21 1.52 6.50 -0.79
N GLY A 22 0.74 7.46 -1.31
CA GLY A 22 1.24 8.80 -1.66
C GLY A 22 1.82 9.56 -0.47
N ALA A 23 1.17 9.50 0.69
CA ALA A 23 1.66 10.13 1.92
C ALA A 23 2.89 9.44 2.51
N GLY A 24 2.95 8.10 2.46
CA GLY A 24 4.08 7.31 2.97
C GLY A 24 5.35 7.47 2.13
N THR A 25 5.21 7.74 0.84
CA THR A 25 6.32 7.99 -0.09
C THR A 25 6.74 9.46 -0.18
N GLY A 26 5.98 10.37 0.43
CA GLY A 26 6.22 11.82 0.35
C GLY A 26 5.82 12.47 -0.98
N ILE A 27 5.10 11.74 -1.85
CA ILE A 27 4.61 12.25 -3.15
C ILE A 27 3.36 13.10 -3.00
N ALA A 28 2.55 12.82 -1.98
CA ALA A 28 1.35 13.58 -1.68
C ALA A 28 1.35 14.01 -0.22
N ASP A 29 0.95 15.25 0.05
CA ASP A 29 0.60 15.69 1.39
C ASP A 29 -0.89 15.44 1.61
N VAL A 30 -1.22 14.46 2.46
CA VAL A 30 -2.59 14.04 2.70
C VAL A 30 -2.92 14.19 4.17
N SER A 31 -3.92 15.01 4.46
CA SER A 31 -4.41 15.24 5.82
C SER A 31 -5.91 14.94 5.93
N LEU A 32 -6.30 14.24 6.99
CA LEU A 32 -7.69 13.91 7.31
C LEU A 32 -8.04 14.48 8.67
N PHE A 33 -9.11 15.29 8.73
CA PHE A 33 -9.57 15.94 9.98
C PHE A 33 -8.47 16.73 10.72
N GLY A 34 -7.49 17.27 9.98
CA GLY A 34 -6.36 18.02 10.54
C GLY A 34 -5.17 17.17 11.00
N VAL A 35 -5.18 15.86 10.76
CA VAL A 35 -4.04 14.95 11.03
C VAL A 35 -3.39 14.55 9.72
N SER A 36 -2.07 14.72 9.59
CA SER A 36 -1.35 14.26 8.39
C SER A 36 -1.17 12.75 8.43
N LEU A 37 -1.38 12.09 7.28
CA LEU A 37 -1.10 10.67 7.17
C LEU A 37 0.39 10.36 7.29
N SER A 38 1.27 11.31 6.97
CA SER A 38 2.71 11.15 7.11
C SER A 38 3.17 11.27 8.57
N ASP A 39 2.32 11.76 9.48
CA ASP A 39 2.67 11.89 10.90
C ASP A 39 2.84 10.50 11.56
N PRO A 40 3.79 10.38 12.51
CA PRO A 40 3.96 9.16 13.29
C PRO A 40 2.75 8.95 14.19
N LEU A 41 2.15 7.76 14.11
CA LEU A 41 1.12 7.29 15.04
C LEU A 41 1.76 6.72 16.31
N ILE A 42 2.82 5.91 16.16
CA ILE A 42 3.59 5.34 17.26
C ILE A 42 5.08 5.44 16.94
N THR A 43 5.87 5.81 17.93
CA THR A 43 7.33 5.76 17.87
C THR A 43 7.84 4.69 18.83
N LEU A 44 8.56 3.69 18.31
CA LEU A 44 9.18 2.60 19.06
C LEU A 44 10.71 2.69 18.90
N GLY A 45 11.36 3.36 19.85
CA GLY A 45 12.79 3.63 19.77
C GLY A 45 13.13 4.50 18.56
N ALA A 46 13.92 3.97 17.63
CA ALA A 46 14.28 4.65 16.37
C ALA A 46 13.30 4.37 15.21
N THR A 47 12.25 3.59 15.45
CA THR A 47 11.28 3.23 14.42
C THR A 47 10.00 4.04 14.58
N GLU A 48 9.52 4.61 13.49
CA GLU A 48 8.25 5.34 13.43
C GLU A 48 7.24 4.55 12.60
N VAL A 49 6.04 4.37 13.13
CA VAL A 49 4.90 3.82 12.40
C VAL A 49 3.93 4.97 12.15
N SER A 50 3.77 5.37 10.89
CA SER A 50 2.88 6.47 10.49
C SER A 50 1.44 6.01 10.28
N PHE A 51 0.51 6.97 10.27
CA PHE A 51 -0.87 6.71 9.86
C PHE A 51 -0.95 6.16 8.43
N ALA A 52 -0.12 6.68 7.52
CA ALA A 52 0.02 6.21 6.14
C ALA A 52 0.32 4.71 6.09
N PHE A 53 1.32 4.24 6.84
CA PHE A 53 1.64 2.82 6.88
C PHE A 53 0.46 1.98 7.39
N VAL A 54 -0.19 2.40 8.47
CA VAL A 54 -1.31 1.66 9.06
C VAL A 54 -2.51 1.59 8.12
N VAL A 55 -2.85 2.69 7.45
CA VAL A 55 -3.95 2.73 6.48
C VAL A 55 -3.63 1.87 5.26
N ALA A 56 -2.41 1.98 4.71
CA ALA A 56 -1.99 1.18 3.56
C ALA A 56 -1.97 -0.32 3.88
N LEU A 57 -1.38 -0.71 5.02
CA LEU A 57 -1.34 -2.11 5.46
C LEU A 57 -2.75 -2.62 5.75
N GLY A 58 -3.58 -1.85 6.44
CA GLY A 58 -4.95 -2.21 6.76
C GLY A 58 -5.80 -2.41 5.50
N ALA A 59 -5.66 -1.54 4.52
CA ALA A 59 -6.34 -1.67 3.22
C ALA A 59 -5.87 -2.91 2.45
N LEU A 60 -4.56 -3.17 2.41
CA LEU A 60 -4.00 -4.36 1.75
C LEU A 60 -4.47 -5.66 2.41
N LEU A 61 -4.45 -5.71 3.75
CA LEU A 61 -4.94 -6.86 4.51
C LEU A 61 -6.44 -7.04 4.38
N PHE A 62 -7.21 -5.96 4.34
CA PHE A 62 -8.65 -6.02 4.09
C PHE A 62 -8.92 -6.65 2.73
N ALA A 63 -8.29 -6.13 1.67
CA ALA A 63 -8.41 -6.67 0.32
C ALA A 63 -7.97 -8.14 0.23
N TRP A 64 -6.99 -8.55 1.03
CA TRP A 64 -6.51 -9.93 1.15
C TRP A 64 -7.43 -10.87 1.95
N VAL A 65 -8.33 -10.34 2.78
CA VAL A 65 -9.26 -11.18 3.57
C VAL A 65 -10.62 -11.25 2.89
N THR A 66 -11.01 -10.22 2.15
CA THR A 66 -12.35 -10.11 1.56
C THR A 66 -12.46 -10.74 0.17
N ASN A 67 -11.33 -10.97 -0.52
CA ASN A 67 -11.31 -11.52 -1.87
C ASN A 67 -10.85 -12.98 -1.89
N ASP A 68 -11.10 -13.65 -3.02
CA ASP A 68 -10.74 -15.06 -3.18
C ASP A 68 -9.30 -15.13 -3.72
N HIS A 69 -8.39 -15.67 -2.91
CA HIS A 69 -6.96 -15.74 -3.22
C HIS A 69 -6.56 -17.18 -3.50
N ASP A 70 -6.98 -17.72 -4.65
CA ASP A 70 -6.45 -19.00 -5.08
C ASP A 70 -5.05 -18.81 -5.67
N LEU A 71 -4.05 -18.84 -4.78
CA LEU A 71 -2.63 -18.78 -5.14
C LEU A 71 -2.22 -19.90 -6.10
N GLY A 72 -2.94 -21.03 -6.12
CA GLY A 72 -2.69 -22.14 -7.04
C GLY A 72 -3.07 -21.84 -8.49
N GLN A 73 -3.91 -20.81 -8.72
CA GLN A 73 -4.33 -20.36 -10.05
C GLN A 73 -3.55 -19.11 -10.52
N MET A 74 -2.73 -18.52 -9.66
CA MET A 74 -1.93 -17.34 -9.99
C MET A 74 -0.62 -17.74 -10.69
N ASP A 75 -0.28 -17.03 -11.76
CA ASP A 75 1.07 -17.14 -12.36
C ASP A 75 2.11 -16.51 -11.41
N GLN A 76 3.37 -16.93 -11.54
CA GLN A 76 4.49 -16.47 -10.74
C GLN A 76 4.61 -14.95 -10.71
N ARG A 77 4.33 -14.28 -11.84
CA ARG A 77 4.38 -12.80 -11.93
C ARG A 77 3.36 -12.13 -11.02
N GLN A 78 2.17 -12.72 -10.89
CA GLN A 78 1.09 -12.17 -10.08
C GLN A 78 1.39 -12.36 -8.59
N ILE A 79 1.90 -13.54 -8.22
CA ILE A 79 2.38 -13.82 -6.87
C ILE A 79 3.46 -12.79 -6.48
N VAL A 80 4.42 -12.53 -7.37
CA VAL A 80 5.46 -11.52 -7.14
C VAL A 80 4.89 -10.11 -6.98
N LEU A 81 3.85 -9.72 -7.72
CA LEU A 81 3.23 -8.40 -7.57
C LEU A 81 2.51 -8.25 -6.21
N VAL A 82 1.79 -9.28 -5.78
CA VAL A 82 1.05 -9.25 -4.52
C VAL A 82 2.00 -9.21 -3.32
N PHE A 83 2.92 -10.18 -3.22
CA PHE A 83 3.90 -10.20 -2.14
C PHE A 83 4.92 -9.07 -2.26
N GLY A 84 5.25 -8.67 -3.48
CA GLY A 84 6.14 -7.54 -3.76
C GLY A 84 5.55 -6.23 -3.27
N THR A 85 4.24 -6.03 -3.34
CA THR A 85 3.58 -4.82 -2.80
C THR A 85 3.69 -4.76 -1.29
N ALA A 86 3.37 -5.85 -0.60
CA ALA A 86 3.55 -5.93 0.86
C ALA A 86 5.03 -5.73 1.25
N PHE A 87 5.94 -6.33 0.49
CA PHE A 87 7.37 -6.20 0.70
C PHE A 87 7.86 -4.76 0.52
N VAL A 88 7.48 -4.10 -0.58
CA VAL A 88 7.84 -2.71 -0.86
C VAL A 88 7.33 -1.82 0.27
N LEU A 89 6.05 -1.91 0.61
CA LEU A 89 5.43 -1.11 1.68
C LEU A 89 6.19 -1.23 3.02
N VAL A 90 6.57 -2.46 3.40
CA VAL A 90 7.31 -2.72 4.64
C VAL A 90 8.74 -2.18 4.54
N VAL A 91 9.43 -2.43 3.43
CA VAL A 91 10.82 -2.01 3.24
C VAL A 91 10.95 -0.50 3.19
N THR A 92 10.11 0.19 2.43
CA THR A 92 10.13 1.66 2.32
C THR A 92 9.70 2.36 3.61
N THR A 93 9.09 1.64 4.54
CA THR A 93 8.74 2.15 5.87
C THR A 93 9.85 1.91 6.90
N PHE A 94 10.35 0.67 7.00
CA PHE A 94 11.18 0.24 8.11
C PHE A 94 12.67 0.15 7.81
N VAL A 95 13.08 0.18 6.54
CA VAL A 95 14.49 0.17 6.16
C VAL A 95 14.92 1.62 5.92
N PRO A 96 15.77 2.22 6.78
CA PRO A 96 16.11 3.64 6.71
C PRO A 96 16.64 4.05 5.35
N GLY A 97 17.57 3.27 4.77
CA GLY A 97 18.13 3.57 3.45
C GLY A 97 17.10 3.52 2.32
N ALA A 98 16.07 2.67 2.42
CA ALA A 98 14.99 2.63 1.42
C ALA A 98 14.03 3.81 1.61
N ARG A 99 13.62 4.09 2.86
CA ARG A 99 12.77 5.24 3.21
C ARG A 99 13.39 6.55 2.73
N GLU A 100 14.66 6.77 3.05
CA GLU A 100 15.41 7.97 2.65
C GLU A 100 15.52 8.11 1.13
N ALA A 101 15.80 7.02 0.41
CA ALA A 101 15.87 7.03 -1.05
C ALA A 101 14.53 7.38 -1.70
N VAL A 102 13.43 6.84 -1.16
CA VAL A 102 12.07 7.05 -1.65
C VAL A 102 11.60 8.48 -1.40
N ILE A 103 11.72 8.97 -0.16
CA ILE A 103 11.30 10.33 0.20
C ILE A 103 12.22 11.38 -0.44
N GLY A 104 13.51 11.08 -0.58
CA GLY A 104 14.50 11.98 -1.17
C GLY A 104 14.43 12.11 -2.69
N SER A 105 13.63 11.28 -3.38
CA SER A 105 13.51 11.28 -4.84
C SER A 105 12.06 11.11 -5.28
N ALA A 106 11.49 12.18 -5.83
CA ALA A 106 10.13 12.15 -6.36
C ALA A 106 9.93 11.06 -7.45
N VAL A 107 10.98 10.73 -8.21
CA VAL A 107 10.93 9.65 -9.20
C VAL A 107 10.78 8.29 -8.51
N LEU A 108 11.58 8.02 -7.47
CA LEU A 108 11.50 6.75 -6.74
C LEU A 108 10.20 6.65 -5.95
N GLY A 109 9.77 7.73 -5.29
CA GLY A 109 8.47 7.79 -4.62
C GLY A 109 7.31 7.50 -5.58
N THR A 110 7.31 8.12 -6.77
CA THR A 110 6.27 7.86 -7.79
C THR A 110 6.29 6.40 -8.25
N LEU A 111 7.47 5.82 -8.47
CA LEU A 111 7.59 4.41 -8.85
C LEU A 111 7.05 3.47 -7.77
N VAL A 112 7.34 3.76 -6.50
CA VAL A 112 6.79 2.99 -5.37
C VAL A 112 5.27 3.08 -5.36
N VAL A 113 4.69 4.28 -5.47
CA VAL A 113 3.23 4.45 -5.52
C VAL A 113 2.60 3.68 -6.68
N ILE A 114 3.23 3.68 -7.86
CA ILE A 114 2.74 2.92 -9.02
C ILE A 114 2.77 1.42 -8.75
N VAL A 115 3.88 0.90 -8.22
CA VAL A 115 4.01 -0.53 -7.90
C VAL A 115 2.97 -0.94 -6.87
N GLU A 116 2.81 -0.15 -5.81
CA GLU A 116 1.84 -0.40 -4.75
C GLU A 116 0.39 -0.35 -5.28
N ALA A 117 0.04 0.64 -6.10
CA ALA A 117 -1.28 0.76 -6.69
C ALA A 117 -1.61 -0.41 -7.64
N VAL A 118 -0.65 -0.83 -8.47
CA VAL A 118 -0.80 -1.97 -9.37
C VAL A 118 -1.00 -3.25 -8.58
N GLY A 119 -0.14 -3.53 -7.60
CA GLY A 119 -0.26 -4.77 -6.84
C GLY A 119 -1.47 -4.79 -5.91
N TYR A 120 -1.88 -3.65 -5.33
CA TYR A 120 -3.19 -3.56 -4.66
C TYR A 120 -4.33 -3.91 -5.61
N GLY A 121 -4.29 -3.41 -6.85
CA GLY A 121 -5.29 -3.76 -7.87
C GLY A 121 -5.38 -5.27 -8.13
N PHE A 122 -4.25 -5.97 -8.13
CA PHE A 122 -4.23 -7.44 -8.23
C PHE A 122 -4.77 -8.13 -6.97
N VAL A 123 -4.55 -7.59 -5.78
CA VAL A 123 -5.11 -8.15 -4.54
C VAL A 123 -6.61 -7.94 -4.47
N ALA A 124 -7.09 -6.75 -4.84
CA ALA A 124 -8.47 -6.34 -4.64
C ALA A 124 -9.44 -6.81 -5.72
N TYR A 125 -8.98 -6.95 -6.97
CA TYR A 125 -9.88 -7.18 -8.12
C TYR A 125 -9.65 -8.49 -8.85
N TRP A 126 -8.67 -9.29 -8.42
CA TRP A 126 -8.45 -10.61 -9.00
C TRP A 126 -9.30 -11.65 -8.26
N GLY A 127 -10.34 -12.13 -8.94
CA GLY A 127 -11.26 -13.22 -8.55
C GLY A 127 -12.05 -13.72 -9.75
#